data_AF-A0A448HGM1-F1
#
_entry.id   AF-A0A448HGM1-F1
#
_cell.length_a   1.000
_cell.length_b   1.000
_cell.length_c   1.000
_cell.angle_alpha   90.00
_cell.angle_beta   90.00
_cell.angle_gamma   90.00
#
_symmetry.space_group_name_H-M   'P 1'
#
loop_
_entity.id
_entity.type
_entity.pdbx_description
1 polymer ?
#
loop_
_entity_poly.entity_id
_entity_poly.type
_entity_poly.pdbx_seq_one_letter_code
_entity_poly.pdbx_strand_id
1 'polypeptide(L)'
;MTGMRRVYVAGPITGVPDYEVFFRAACRALRSAGFEPVSPAHLPVKSARQCRRPGDDEWRMWMRATGHLLLECDGVALIDGWRESRGARIEAFWARRLRLPVKPLEHWVIPAASGEGEETAGRSSDGTGMSEESQMSEHHDLSDQVYDLVNCTPHNLRFKAGDYWVEVPPEMTPAPRLTLSTEHTTRVAVRMGSARVTGDGLTTDVTNLDMAATVLSGRRPTGCEPPLPDGVGGVLVVVPRAIAEYFAHREDLVWPDRLVRDVDGSVIGCTALGALWAPEGIDLFVEES
;
A
#
# COMPACT_ATOMS: atom_id res chain seq x y z
N MET A 1 -12.50 -27.20 19.08
CA MET A 1 -11.61 -26.53 20.05
C MET A 1 -11.16 -25.22 19.42
N THR A 2 -11.73 -24.09 19.84
CA THR A 2 -11.27 -22.77 19.38
C THR A 2 -9.97 -22.45 20.11
N GLY A 3 -8.84 -22.87 19.53
CA GLY A 3 -7.53 -22.49 20.03
C GLY A 3 -7.36 -20.97 19.99
N MET A 4 -6.66 -20.40 20.98
CA MET A 4 -6.30 -18.98 20.95
C MET A 4 -5.48 -18.70 19.69
N ARG A 5 -5.86 -17.68 18.92
CA ARG A 5 -5.15 -17.29 17.70
C ARG A 5 -3.72 -16.85 18.05
N ARG A 6 -2.73 -17.44 17.38
CA ARG A 6 -1.31 -17.15 17.56
C ARG A 6 -0.92 -15.91 16.77
N VAL A 7 -0.34 -14.90 17.42
CA VAL A 7 0.03 -13.63 16.76
C VAL A 7 1.52 -13.40 16.91
N TYR A 8 2.22 -13.37 15.78
CA TYR A 8 3.65 -13.07 15.71
C TYR A 8 3.91 -11.58 15.95
N VAL A 9 4.86 -11.24 16.80
CA VAL A 9 5.27 -9.86 17.06
C VAL A 9 6.48 -9.53 16.19
N ALA A 10 6.33 -8.57 15.27
CA ALA A 10 7.40 -8.14 14.36
C ALA A 10 7.84 -6.70 14.65
N GLY A 11 9.16 -6.49 14.79
CA GLY A 11 9.75 -5.21 15.18
C GLY A 11 11.27 -5.15 15.05
N PRO A 12 11.89 -4.00 15.38
CA PRO A 12 13.34 -3.85 15.32
C PRO A 12 14.04 -4.57 16.49
N ILE A 13 15.14 -5.28 16.19
CA ILE A 13 16.00 -5.97 17.18
C ILE A 13 17.45 -5.51 17.02
N THR A 14 18.00 -5.65 15.81
CA THR A 14 19.39 -5.29 15.54
C THR A 14 19.63 -3.80 15.76
N GLY A 15 20.58 -3.47 16.66
CA GLY A 15 20.96 -2.09 16.95
C GLY A 15 19.98 -1.32 17.85
N VAL A 16 18.96 -1.98 18.41
CA VAL A 16 18.01 -1.36 19.34
C VAL A 16 18.33 -1.75 20.78
N PRO A 17 18.74 -0.79 21.63
CA PRO A 17 18.87 -1.03 23.07
C PRO A 17 17.54 -1.48 23.68
N ASP A 18 17.61 -2.41 24.63
CA ASP A 18 16.46 -2.88 25.41
C ASP A 18 15.26 -3.36 24.58
N TYR A 19 15.49 -3.85 23.35
CA TYR A 19 14.43 -4.29 22.45
C TYR A 19 13.44 -5.27 23.12
N GLU A 20 13.95 -6.15 23.99
CA GLU A 20 13.16 -7.12 24.76
C GLU A 20 12.01 -6.47 25.56
N VAL A 21 12.16 -5.22 26.02
CA VAL A 21 11.13 -4.49 26.76
C VAL A 21 9.93 -4.20 25.86
N PHE A 22 10.16 -3.76 24.62
CA PHE A 22 9.11 -3.47 23.65
C PHE A 22 8.36 -4.75 23.25
N PHE A 23 9.09 -5.84 22.97
CA PHE A 23 8.48 -7.14 22.67
C PHE A 23 7.68 -7.69 23.86
N ARG A 24 8.16 -7.51 25.10
CA ARG A 24 7.45 -7.94 26.30
C ARG A 24 6.16 -7.14 26.52
N ALA A 25 6.18 -5.83 26.26
CA ALA A 25 5.00 -4.98 26.31
C ALA A 25 3.95 -5.42 25.28
N ALA A 26 4.36 -5.63 24.03
CA ALA A 26 3.49 -6.12 22.97
C ALA A 26 2.88 -7.50 23.28
N CYS A 27 3.69 -8.44 23.76
CA CYS A 27 3.20 -9.75 24.20
C CYS A 27 2.16 -9.64 25.31
N ARG A 28 2.36 -8.74 26.28
CA ARG A 28 1.39 -8.52 27.36
C ARG A 28 0.07 -7.98 26.80
N ALA A 29 0.13 -7.00 25.92
CA ALA A 29 -1.05 -6.39 25.31
C ALA A 29 -1.88 -7.41 24.51
N LEU A 30 -1.23 -8.23 23.68
CA LEU A 30 -1.87 -9.30 22.93
C LEU A 30 -2.51 -10.37 23.82
N ARG A 31 -1.84 -10.78 24.91
CA ARG A 31 -2.42 -11.71 25.89
C ARG A 31 -3.66 -11.15 26.56
N SER A 32 -3.62 -9.88 26.95
CA SER A 32 -4.80 -9.20 27.53
C SER A 32 -5.97 -9.13 26.55
N ALA A 33 -5.70 -9.08 25.24
CA ALA A 33 -6.71 -9.10 24.19
C ALA A 33 -7.14 -10.53 23.76
N GLY A 34 -6.68 -11.58 24.45
CA GLY A 34 -7.09 -12.96 24.20
C GLY A 34 -6.32 -13.68 23.08
N PHE A 35 -5.19 -13.13 22.62
CA PHE A 35 -4.30 -13.76 21.64
C PHE A 35 -3.13 -14.47 22.31
N GLU A 36 -2.55 -15.47 21.62
CA GLU A 36 -1.30 -16.11 22.03
C GLU A 36 -0.11 -15.45 21.30
N PRO A 37 0.68 -14.59 21.97
CA PRO A 37 1.77 -13.91 21.29
C PRO A 37 2.96 -14.84 21.06
N VAL A 38 3.54 -14.75 19.88
CA VAL A 38 4.76 -15.43 19.47
C VAL A 38 5.81 -14.36 19.18
N SER A 39 6.96 -14.41 19.86
CA SER A 39 7.96 -13.34 19.78
C SER A 39 9.33 -13.89 19.39
N PRO A 40 10.00 -13.32 18.37
CA PRO A 40 11.36 -13.69 18.02
C PRO A 40 12.36 -13.39 19.16
N ALA A 41 12.07 -12.42 20.03
CA ALA A 41 12.90 -12.11 21.19
C ALA A 41 12.95 -13.26 22.22
N HIS A 42 11.98 -14.18 22.18
CA HIS A 42 11.98 -15.38 23.04
C HIS A 42 12.59 -16.62 22.35
N LEU A 43 13.00 -16.51 21.07
CA LEU A 43 13.55 -17.64 20.33
C LEU A 43 14.97 -17.97 20.85
N PRO A 44 15.21 -19.18 21.40
CA PRO A 44 16.53 -19.51 21.92
C PRO A 44 17.59 -19.52 20.82
N VAL A 45 18.77 -18.95 21.11
CA VAL A 45 19.90 -18.90 20.15
C VAL A 45 20.28 -20.29 19.62
N LYS A 46 20.17 -21.32 20.46
CA LYS A 46 20.43 -22.72 20.04
C LYS A 46 19.47 -23.15 18.92
N SER A 47 18.19 -22.81 19.01
CA SER A 47 17.19 -23.09 17.99
C SER A 47 17.50 -22.32 16.70
N ALA A 48 17.85 -21.03 16.80
CA ALA A 48 18.24 -20.25 15.63
C ALA A 48 19.48 -20.82 14.91
N ARG A 49 20.48 -21.29 15.67
CA ARG A 49 21.69 -21.92 15.12
C ARG A 49 21.40 -23.20 14.34
N GLN A 50 20.37 -23.96 14.70
CA GLN A 50 19.97 -25.16 13.96
C GLN A 50 19.46 -24.85 12.55
N CYS A 51 18.95 -23.64 12.32
CA CYS A 51 18.49 -23.19 11.01
C CYS A 51 19.62 -22.67 10.10
N ARG A 52 20.87 -22.55 10.60
CA ARG A 52 22.01 -22.06 9.81
C ARG A 52 22.39 -23.04 8.71
N ARG A 53 22.60 -22.54 7.48
CA ARG A 53 23.17 -23.30 6.36
C ARG A 53 24.61 -22.89 6.07
N PRO A 54 25.41 -23.73 5.37
CA PRO A 54 26.73 -23.33 4.88
C PRO A 54 26.65 -22.03 4.08
N GLY A 55 27.48 -21.05 4.43
CA GLY A 55 27.49 -19.72 3.79
C GLY A 55 26.50 -18.69 4.36
N ASP A 56 25.65 -19.05 5.32
CA ASP A 56 24.77 -18.07 5.98
C ASP A 56 25.57 -17.19 6.96
N ASP A 57 25.38 -15.87 6.85
CA ASP A 57 25.72 -14.91 7.89
C ASP A 57 24.73 -15.01 9.08
N GLU A 58 25.00 -14.28 10.17
CA GLU A 58 24.15 -14.30 11.36
C GLU A 58 22.72 -13.83 11.07
N TRP A 59 22.57 -12.82 10.22
CA TRP A 59 21.25 -12.29 9.88
C TRP A 59 20.41 -13.32 9.11
N ARG A 60 20.98 -14.01 8.12
CA ARG A 60 20.31 -15.07 7.35
C ARG A 60 19.91 -16.25 8.23
N MET A 61 20.76 -16.64 9.18
CA MET A 61 20.43 -17.66 10.18
C MET A 61 19.18 -17.26 10.99
N TRP A 62 19.13 -16.03 11.51
CA TRP A 62 17.97 -15.53 12.25
C TRP A 62 16.72 -15.43 11.39
N MET A 63 16.83 -14.96 10.15
CA MET A 63 15.68 -14.87 9.23
C MET A 63 15.08 -16.24 8.91
N ARG A 64 15.90 -17.30 8.80
CA ARG A 64 15.36 -18.66 8.62
C ARG A 64 14.58 -19.12 9.85
N ALA A 65 15.14 -18.90 11.04
CA ALA A 65 14.54 -19.37 12.28
C ALA A 65 13.24 -18.62 12.63
N THR A 66 13.25 -17.30 12.48
CA THR A 66 12.07 -16.43 12.67
C THR A 66 11.02 -16.66 11.60
N GLY A 67 11.43 -16.95 10.36
CA GLY A 67 10.52 -17.38 9.29
C GLY A 67 9.74 -18.64 9.67
N HIS A 68 10.40 -19.67 10.22
CA HIS A 68 9.68 -20.86 10.72
C HIS A 68 8.68 -20.51 11.82
N LEU A 69 9.06 -19.63 12.75
CA LEU A 69 8.21 -19.21 13.86
C LEU A 69 6.95 -18.46 13.38
N LEU A 70 7.11 -17.54 12.41
CA LEU A 70 6.01 -16.79 11.82
C LEU A 70 5.04 -17.69 11.06
N LEU A 71 5.54 -18.70 10.35
CA LEU A 71 4.71 -19.61 9.54
C LEU A 71 3.73 -20.46 10.35
N GLU A 72 3.91 -20.57 11.66
CA GLU A 72 2.98 -21.26 12.54
C GLU A 72 1.94 -20.33 13.20
N CYS A 73 1.95 -19.05 12.87
CA CYS A 73 1.08 -18.03 13.46
C CYS A 73 -0.12 -17.72 12.55
N ASP A 74 -1.19 -17.23 13.17
CA ASP A 74 -2.45 -16.84 12.52
C ASP A 74 -2.51 -15.35 12.17
N GLY A 75 -1.45 -14.58 12.47
CA GLY A 75 -1.38 -13.14 12.24
C GLY A 75 -0.06 -12.51 12.71
N VAL A 76 0.16 -11.25 12.33
CA VAL A 76 1.33 -10.46 12.72
C VAL A 76 0.91 -9.11 13.34
N ALA A 77 1.42 -8.84 14.53
CA ALA A 77 1.36 -7.55 15.19
C ALA A 77 2.67 -6.78 14.95
N LEU A 78 2.57 -5.62 14.33
CA LEU A 78 3.69 -4.72 14.05
C LEU A 78 3.88 -3.75 15.21
N ILE A 79 5.08 -3.71 15.81
CA ILE A 79 5.42 -2.75 16.86
C ILE A 79 6.17 -1.54 16.30
N ASP A 80 6.28 -0.47 17.09
CA ASP A 80 6.92 0.78 16.68
C ASP A 80 8.34 0.55 16.11
N GLY A 81 8.67 1.28 15.05
CA GLY A 81 9.96 1.16 14.35
C GLY A 81 10.07 -0.04 13.40
N TRP A 82 8.98 -0.77 13.12
CA TRP A 82 9.02 -1.95 12.23
C TRP A 82 9.40 -1.60 10.78
N ARG A 83 9.11 -0.38 10.30
CA ARG A 83 9.40 0.04 8.92
C ARG A 83 10.89 0.22 8.68
N GLU A 84 11.63 0.60 9.71
CA GLU A 84 13.07 0.79 9.69
C GLU A 84 13.79 -0.56 9.86
N SER A 85 13.14 -1.54 10.48
CA SER A 85 13.64 -2.91 10.65
C SER A 85 13.66 -3.67 9.33
N ARG A 86 14.86 -4.02 8.86
CA ARG A 86 15.05 -4.89 7.69
C ARG A 86 14.35 -6.25 7.86
N GLY A 87 14.40 -6.83 9.07
CA GLY A 87 13.76 -8.12 9.37
C GLY A 87 12.24 -8.02 9.40
N ALA A 88 11.71 -7.05 10.16
CA ALA A 88 10.26 -6.91 10.33
C ALA A 88 9.55 -6.54 9.01
N ARG A 89 10.19 -5.77 8.13
CA ARG A 89 9.67 -5.55 6.77
C ARG A 89 9.53 -6.83 5.97
N ILE A 90 10.51 -7.73 6.05
CA ILE A 90 10.47 -9.02 5.35
C ILE A 90 9.38 -9.91 5.97
N GLU A 91 9.33 -10.02 7.30
CA GLU A 91 8.29 -10.77 8.00
C GLU A 91 6.88 -10.29 7.66
N ALA A 92 6.65 -8.96 7.70
CA ALA A 92 5.38 -8.35 7.34
C ALA A 92 5.04 -8.59 5.87
N PHE A 93 6.02 -8.47 4.97
CA PHE A 93 5.84 -8.79 3.55
C PHE A 93 5.43 -10.25 3.35
N TRP A 94 6.16 -11.20 3.96
CA TRP A 94 5.86 -12.64 3.86
C TRP A 94 4.48 -12.98 4.43
N ALA A 95 4.15 -12.45 5.61
CA ALA A 95 2.85 -12.69 6.23
C ALA A 95 1.68 -12.14 5.39
N ARG A 96 1.82 -10.95 4.80
CA ARG A 96 0.82 -10.39 3.86
C ARG A 96 0.64 -11.30 2.65
N ARG A 97 1.72 -11.87 2.09
CA ARG A 97 1.64 -12.83 0.96
C ARG A 97 0.93 -14.14 1.31
N LEU A 98 0.95 -14.53 2.58
CA LEU A 98 0.22 -15.69 3.08
C LEU A 98 -1.22 -15.35 3.49
N ARG A 99 -1.68 -14.12 3.25
CA ARG A 99 -2.99 -13.59 3.66
C ARG A 99 -3.22 -13.70 5.18
N LEU A 100 -2.14 -13.70 5.97
CA LEU A 100 -2.24 -13.55 7.42
C LEU A 100 -2.60 -12.08 7.71
N PRO A 101 -3.49 -11.80 8.67
CA PRO A 101 -3.72 -10.44 9.14
C PRO A 101 -2.41 -9.82 9.63
N VAL A 102 -2.01 -8.68 9.06
CA VAL A 102 -0.82 -7.92 9.48
C VAL A 102 -1.27 -6.51 9.84
N LYS A 103 -1.23 -6.17 11.13
CA LYS A 103 -1.73 -4.87 11.62
C LYS A 103 -0.79 -4.28 12.67
N PRO A 104 -0.75 -2.95 12.84
CA PRO A 104 -0.13 -2.34 14.01
C PRO A 104 -0.68 -2.93 15.31
N LEU A 105 0.15 -3.03 16.34
CA LEU A 105 -0.21 -3.64 17.62
C LEU A 105 -1.52 -3.08 18.20
N GLU A 106 -1.74 -1.77 18.11
CA GLU A 106 -2.92 -1.11 18.65
C GLU A 106 -4.25 -1.59 18.03
N HIS A 107 -4.21 -2.10 16.79
CA HIS A 107 -5.39 -2.63 16.09
C HIS A 107 -5.72 -4.08 16.49
N TRP A 108 -4.81 -4.77 17.18
CA TRP A 108 -5.07 -6.08 17.78
C TRP A 108 -5.73 -5.98 19.15
N VAL A 109 -5.60 -4.84 19.82
CA VAL A 109 -5.99 -4.66 21.22
C VAL A 109 -7.22 -3.76 21.38
N ILE A 110 -8.04 -3.63 20.33
CA ILE A 110 -9.29 -2.87 20.37
C ILE A 110 -10.13 -3.39 21.56
N PRO A 111 -10.52 -2.54 22.52
CA PRO A 111 -11.46 -2.95 23.55
C PRO A 111 -12.74 -3.39 22.84
N ALA A 112 -13.16 -4.64 23.04
CA ALA A 112 -14.47 -5.05 22.58
C ALA A 112 -15.47 -4.01 23.09
N ALA A 113 -16.17 -3.35 22.17
CA ALA A 113 -17.30 -2.52 22.52
C ALA A 113 -18.25 -3.42 23.31
N SER A 114 -18.41 -3.12 24.59
CA SER A 114 -19.33 -3.79 25.49
C SER A 114 -20.77 -3.50 25.03
N GLY A 115 -21.28 -4.34 24.13
CA GLY A 115 -22.69 -4.71 24.01
C GLY A 115 -22.71 -6.24 24.14
N GLU A 116 -23.60 -6.87 24.89
CA GLU A 116 -25.03 -6.61 24.97
C GLU A 116 -25.54 -6.91 26.39
N GLY A 117 -26.34 -5.99 26.91
CA GLY A 117 -27.31 -6.26 27.96
C GLY A 117 -28.63 -6.71 27.33
N GLU A 118 -29.13 -7.83 27.82
CA GLU A 118 -30.52 -8.01 28.22
C GLU A 118 -31.60 -8.08 27.10
N GLU A 119 -31.77 -9.28 26.54
CA GLU A 119 -33.07 -9.73 26.03
C GLU A 119 -33.99 -10.11 27.20
N THR A 120 -35.08 -9.38 27.41
CA THR A 120 -36.37 -9.99 27.82
C THR A 120 -37.58 -9.21 27.26
N ALA A 121 -38.24 -9.87 26.31
CA ALA A 121 -39.69 -9.98 26.08
C ALA A 121 -40.65 -8.77 26.23
N GLY A 122 -41.47 -8.53 25.18
CA GLY A 122 -42.82 -7.99 25.39
C GLY A 122 -43.55 -7.28 24.24
N ARG A 123 -44.01 -8.04 23.23
CA ARG A 123 -45.30 -7.94 22.50
C ARG A 123 -46.04 -6.57 22.38
N SER A 124 -46.36 -6.17 21.14
CA SER A 124 -47.73 -5.90 20.58
C SER A 124 -47.89 -4.68 19.64
N SER A 125 -48.40 -5.00 18.43
CA SER A 125 -49.33 -4.32 17.51
C SER A 125 -49.33 -2.81 17.19
N ASP A 126 -49.53 -2.60 15.88
CA ASP A 126 -50.31 -1.56 15.17
C ASP A 126 -49.64 -0.28 14.66
N GLY A 127 -49.81 -0.06 13.34
CA GLY A 127 -50.39 1.18 12.82
C GLY A 127 -49.45 2.22 12.19
N THR A 128 -49.35 2.18 10.86
CA THR A 128 -49.34 3.30 9.90
C THR A 128 -48.73 4.65 10.29
N GLY A 129 -47.70 5.08 9.56
CA GLY A 129 -47.28 6.48 9.49
C GLY A 129 -46.09 6.68 8.56
N MET A 130 -46.37 7.15 7.34
CA MET A 130 -45.37 7.66 6.40
C MET A 130 -44.74 8.96 6.92
N SER A 131 -43.59 9.27 6.31
CA SER A 131 -42.80 10.51 6.30
C SER A 131 -41.88 10.74 7.48
N GLU A 132 -40.59 10.50 7.24
CA GLU A 132 -39.55 11.45 7.60
C GLU A 132 -38.36 11.25 6.66
N GLU A 133 -38.04 12.34 5.94
CA GLU A 133 -36.78 12.50 5.23
C GLU A 133 -35.63 12.23 6.19
N SER A 134 -34.93 11.13 5.99
CA SER A 134 -33.61 10.91 6.59
C SER A 134 -32.63 10.69 5.45
N GLN A 135 -32.00 11.81 5.10
CA GLN A 135 -30.63 11.93 4.62
C GLN A 135 -29.98 10.56 4.39
N MET A 136 -29.99 10.13 3.12
CA MET A 136 -29.09 9.10 2.63
C MET A 136 -27.66 9.58 2.90
N SER A 137 -27.12 9.21 4.06
CA SER A 137 -25.70 9.17 4.27
C SER A 137 -25.16 8.16 3.26
N GLU A 138 -24.54 8.67 2.19
CA GLU A 138 -23.71 7.88 1.29
C GLU A 138 -22.49 7.36 2.07
N HIS A 139 -22.72 6.39 2.95
CA HIS A 139 -21.68 5.44 3.33
C HIS A 139 -21.54 4.51 2.14
N HIS A 140 -20.80 4.96 1.13
CA HIS A 140 -20.31 4.08 0.09
C HIS A 140 -19.53 2.97 0.80
N ASP A 141 -19.99 1.74 0.63
CA ASP A 141 -19.46 0.54 1.24
C ASP A 141 -17.97 0.45 0.85
N LEU A 142 -17.09 0.87 1.77
CA LEU A 142 -15.67 0.61 1.60
C LEU A 142 -15.55 -0.90 1.70
N SER A 143 -15.21 -1.57 0.60
CA SER A 143 -14.92 -2.99 0.66
C SER A 143 -13.90 -3.22 1.78
N ASP A 144 -14.13 -4.23 2.63
CA ASP A 144 -13.22 -4.62 3.72
C ASP A 144 -11.80 -4.98 3.20
N GLN A 145 -11.65 -5.05 1.88
CA GLN A 145 -10.42 -5.35 1.18
C GLN A 145 -9.47 -4.15 1.18
N VAL A 146 -8.40 -4.27 1.96
CA VAL A 146 -7.28 -3.32 1.98
C VAL A 146 -6.26 -3.73 0.91
N TYR A 147 -5.80 -2.75 0.12
CA TYR A 147 -4.73 -2.94 -0.86
C TYR A 147 -3.43 -2.26 -0.41
N ASP A 148 -2.30 -2.95 -0.58
CA ASP A 148 -0.99 -2.32 -0.56
C ASP A 148 -0.81 -1.53 -1.87
N LEU A 149 -0.15 -0.37 -1.82
CA LEU A 149 0.07 0.48 -2.99
C LEU A 149 1.57 0.56 -3.31
N VAL A 150 1.94 0.21 -4.53
CA VAL A 150 3.32 0.32 -5.03
C VAL A 150 3.39 1.43 -6.06
N ASN A 151 4.15 2.49 -5.77
CA ASN A 151 4.30 3.61 -6.68
C ASN A 151 5.43 3.38 -7.70
N CYS A 152 5.08 3.08 -8.95
CA CYS A 152 6.02 2.93 -10.07
C CYS A 152 6.11 4.21 -10.93
N THR A 153 5.70 5.37 -10.41
CA THR A 153 5.88 6.66 -11.08
C THR A 153 7.16 7.35 -10.56
N PRO A 154 7.77 8.30 -11.31
CA PRO A 154 9.07 8.87 -10.93
C PRO A 154 9.02 9.90 -9.79
N HIS A 155 7.84 10.18 -9.23
CA HIS A 155 7.63 11.23 -8.23
C HIS A 155 6.82 10.70 -7.06
N ASN A 156 6.92 11.38 -5.90
CA ASN A 156 6.01 11.12 -4.79
C ASN A 156 4.58 11.28 -5.27
N LEU A 157 3.81 10.21 -5.16
CA LEU A 157 2.38 10.26 -5.39
C LEU A 157 1.73 10.89 -4.17
N ARG A 158 0.99 11.98 -4.37
CA ARG A 158 0.34 12.73 -3.30
C ARG A 158 -1.17 12.57 -3.41
N PHE A 159 -1.80 12.03 -2.37
CA PHE A 159 -3.24 11.92 -2.23
C PHE A 159 -3.78 12.98 -1.29
N LYS A 160 -4.84 13.67 -1.71
CA LYS A 160 -5.59 14.56 -0.84
C LYS A 160 -6.72 13.77 -0.16
N ALA A 161 -6.62 13.61 1.16
CA ALA A 161 -7.61 12.93 1.99
C ALA A 161 -8.15 13.93 3.03
N GLY A 162 -9.31 14.52 2.74
CA GLY A 162 -9.83 15.66 3.51
C GLY A 162 -8.85 16.84 3.49
N ASP A 163 -8.40 17.24 4.68
CA ASP A 163 -7.45 18.34 4.88
C ASP A 163 -5.98 17.90 4.85
N TYR A 164 -5.72 16.60 4.74
CA TYR A 164 -4.37 16.03 4.80
C TYR A 164 -3.86 15.58 3.43
N TRP A 165 -2.54 15.57 3.30
CA TRP A 165 -1.83 14.98 2.17
C TRP A 165 -1.12 13.71 2.62
N VAL A 166 -1.35 12.62 1.88
CA VAL A 166 -0.63 11.35 2.05
C VAL A 166 0.35 11.22 0.90
N GLU A 167 1.63 10.97 1.21
CA GLU A 167 2.67 10.78 0.20
C GLU A 167 3.09 9.32 0.11
N VAL A 168 3.17 8.82 -1.13
CA VAL A 168 3.65 7.47 -1.44
C VAL A 168 4.91 7.60 -2.30
N PRO A 169 6.11 7.28 -1.77
CA PRO A 169 7.36 7.48 -2.49
C PRO A 169 7.51 6.49 -3.65
N PRO A 170 8.26 6.83 -4.71
CA PRO A 170 8.60 5.88 -5.76
C PRO A 170 9.31 4.64 -5.22
N GLU A 171 8.87 3.45 -5.66
CA GLU A 171 9.52 2.18 -5.34
C GLU A 171 10.33 1.61 -6.51
N MET A 172 10.25 2.25 -7.69
CA MET A 172 11.02 1.88 -8.88
C MET A 172 11.80 3.08 -9.43
N THR A 173 13.11 2.91 -9.57
CA THR A 173 14.00 3.88 -10.20
C THR A 173 14.99 3.16 -11.13
N PRO A 174 14.98 3.42 -12.45
CA PRO A 174 14.09 4.36 -13.13
C PRO A 174 12.63 3.88 -13.17
N ALA A 175 11.69 4.81 -13.31
CA ALA A 175 10.29 4.46 -13.50
C ALA A 175 10.09 3.78 -14.87
N PRO A 176 9.21 2.75 -14.97
CA PRO A 176 8.90 2.07 -16.22
C PRO A 176 8.43 3.04 -17.31
N ARG A 177 8.94 2.84 -18.52
CA ARG A 177 8.54 3.56 -19.74
C ARG A 177 8.22 2.56 -20.83
N LEU A 178 7.21 2.84 -21.64
CA LEU A 178 6.93 2.00 -22.81
C LEU A 178 8.11 1.97 -23.76
N THR A 179 8.48 0.78 -24.23
CA THR A 179 9.46 0.57 -25.31
C THR A 179 8.73 0.48 -26.64
N LEU A 180 9.34 0.96 -27.74
CA LEU A 180 8.73 0.98 -29.06
C LEU A 180 9.42 -0.01 -30.02
N SER A 181 8.65 -0.66 -30.90
CA SER A 181 9.17 -1.71 -31.80
C SER A 181 10.26 -1.26 -32.77
N THR A 182 10.27 0.02 -33.12
CA THR A 182 11.23 0.65 -34.03
C THR A 182 11.37 2.09 -33.59
N GLU A 183 12.46 2.43 -32.92
CA GLU A 183 12.67 3.80 -32.44
C GLU A 183 13.29 4.67 -33.54
N HIS A 184 12.52 5.66 -33.98
CA HIS A 184 12.98 6.72 -34.85
C HIS A 184 13.01 8.02 -34.06
N THR A 185 14.17 8.66 -34.07
CA THR A 185 14.42 9.93 -33.40
C THR A 185 14.32 11.06 -34.42
N THR A 186 13.39 11.99 -34.22
CA THR A 186 13.22 13.17 -35.07
C THR A 186 13.35 14.42 -34.22
N ARG A 187 14.15 15.41 -34.67
CA ARG A 187 14.17 16.73 -34.04
C ARG A 187 13.07 17.60 -34.65
N VAL A 188 12.21 18.16 -33.82
CA VAL A 188 11.12 19.04 -34.23
C VAL A 188 11.27 20.41 -33.57
N ALA A 189 10.86 21.46 -34.26
CA ALA A 189 10.71 22.78 -33.64
C ALA A 189 9.39 22.80 -32.86
N VAL A 190 9.44 23.22 -31.60
CA VAL A 190 8.29 23.36 -30.69
C VAL A 190 8.20 24.81 -30.26
N ARG A 191 7.02 25.40 -30.43
CA ARG A 191 6.69 26.75 -29.94
C ARG A 191 5.86 26.65 -28.68
N MET A 192 6.31 27.30 -27.61
CA MET A 192 5.59 27.42 -26.35
C MET A 192 5.03 28.84 -26.20
N GLY A 193 3.72 28.95 -25.97
CA GLY A 193 3.08 30.26 -25.74
C GLY A 193 3.59 30.94 -24.47
N SER A 194 3.69 30.19 -23.38
CA SER A 194 4.32 30.58 -22.12
C SER A 194 5.12 29.40 -21.58
N ALA A 195 6.33 29.66 -21.09
CA ALA A 195 7.20 28.65 -20.51
C ALA A 195 7.98 29.24 -19.32
N ARG A 196 8.30 28.40 -18.34
CA ARG A 196 9.22 28.74 -17.25
C ARG A 196 10.58 28.12 -17.55
N VAL A 197 11.61 28.94 -17.66
CA VAL A 197 12.97 28.52 -18.00
C VAL A 197 13.86 28.69 -16.78
N THR A 198 14.54 27.61 -16.39
CA THR A 198 15.51 27.61 -15.29
C THR A 198 16.89 27.32 -15.85
N GLY A 199 17.87 28.18 -15.55
CA GLY A 199 19.27 28.05 -15.96
C GLY A 199 20.17 28.94 -15.09
N ASP A 200 21.39 28.49 -14.79
CA ASP A 200 22.37 29.21 -13.96
C ASP A 200 21.83 29.67 -12.58
N GLY A 201 20.92 28.87 -12.00
CA GLY A 201 20.28 29.19 -10.72
C GLY A 201 19.19 30.26 -10.79
N LEU A 202 18.90 30.79 -11.98
CA LEU A 202 17.82 31.75 -12.21
C LEU A 202 16.62 31.05 -12.86
N THR A 203 15.41 31.46 -12.48
CA THR A 203 14.17 31.01 -13.13
C THR A 203 13.41 32.22 -13.65
N THR A 204 13.02 32.19 -14.92
CA THR A 204 12.34 33.27 -15.61
C THR A 204 11.17 32.73 -16.41
N ASP A 205 10.04 33.41 -16.36
CA ASP A 205 8.90 33.15 -17.24
C ASP A 205 9.12 33.85 -18.59
N VAL A 206 9.01 33.09 -19.68
CA VAL A 206 9.20 33.56 -21.06
C VAL A 206 7.95 33.26 -21.89
N THR A 207 7.68 34.11 -22.87
CA THR A 207 6.57 33.95 -23.81
C THR A 207 7.10 33.70 -25.22
N ASN A 208 6.37 32.92 -26.02
CA ASN A 208 6.71 32.60 -27.43
C ASN A 208 8.12 32.02 -27.60
N LEU A 209 8.48 31.06 -26.74
CA LEU A 209 9.77 30.38 -26.82
C LEU A 209 9.73 29.30 -27.91
N ASP A 210 10.64 29.39 -28.88
CA ASP A 210 10.90 28.32 -29.85
C ASP A 210 12.09 27.47 -29.38
N MET A 211 11.92 26.14 -29.36
CA MET A 211 13.00 25.22 -29.02
C MET A 211 13.00 23.99 -29.95
N ALA A 212 14.16 23.38 -30.13
CA ALA A 212 14.24 22.07 -30.75
C ALA A 212 14.00 20.97 -29.71
N ALA A 213 12.93 20.20 -29.88
CA ALA A 213 12.64 19.02 -29.06
C ALA A 213 12.94 17.73 -29.83
N THR A 214 13.36 16.70 -29.11
CA THR A 214 13.54 15.36 -29.66
C THR A 214 12.24 14.57 -29.50
N VAL A 215 11.68 14.10 -30.59
CA VAL A 215 10.52 13.20 -30.61
C VAL A 215 11.00 11.79 -30.92
N LEU A 216 10.71 10.87 -30.01
CA LEU A 216 10.86 9.44 -30.23
C LEU A 216 9.54 8.89 -30.79
N SER A 217 9.61 8.16 -31.89
CA SER A 217 8.45 7.60 -32.56
C SER A 217 8.68 6.14 -32.95
N GLY A 218 7.61 5.35 -32.94
CA GLY A 218 7.65 3.96 -33.35
C GLY A 218 6.27 3.45 -33.73
N ARG A 219 6.19 2.27 -34.35
CA ARG A 219 4.94 1.74 -34.91
C ARG A 219 3.95 1.28 -33.84
N ARG A 220 4.46 0.68 -32.77
CA ARG A 220 3.67 0.23 -31.62
C ARG A 220 4.56 0.10 -30.39
N PRO A 221 3.98 0.18 -29.19
CA PRO A 221 4.69 -0.26 -27.99
C PRO A 221 4.94 -1.77 -28.03
N THR A 222 6.03 -2.22 -27.42
CA THR A 222 6.45 -3.63 -27.34
C THR A 222 6.55 -4.16 -25.93
N GLY A 223 6.56 -3.28 -24.93
CA GLY A 223 6.72 -3.63 -23.53
C GLY A 223 7.01 -2.37 -22.73
N CYS A 224 7.63 -2.52 -21.58
CA CYS A 224 8.14 -1.42 -20.77
C CYS A 224 9.49 -1.77 -20.15
N GLU A 225 10.33 -0.76 -19.92
CA GLU A 225 11.62 -0.89 -19.26
C GLU A 225 11.74 0.15 -18.12
N PRO A 226 12.10 -0.27 -16.89
CA PRO A 226 12.16 -1.66 -16.42
C PRO A 226 10.79 -2.37 -16.52
N PRO A 227 10.76 -3.72 -16.55
CA PRO A 227 9.51 -4.46 -16.52
C PRO A 227 8.72 -4.17 -15.25
N LEU A 228 7.39 -4.19 -15.36
CA LEU A 228 6.49 -4.04 -14.21
C LEU A 228 6.67 -5.21 -13.23
N PRO A 229 6.47 -4.98 -11.91
CA PRO A 229 6.38 -6.08 -10.96
C PRO A 229 5.23 -7.03 -11.35
N ASP A 230 5.42 -8.31 -11.03
CA ASP A 230 4.39 -9.33 -11.22
C ASP A 230 3.12 -8.96 -10.44
N GLY A 231 1.97 -9.32 -10.98
CA GLY A 231 0.67 -9.06 -10.37
C GLY A 231 0.48 -9.89 -9.10
N VAL A 232 -0.03 -9.24 -8.05
CA VAL A 232 -0.18 -9.85 -6.73
C VAL A 232 -1.52 -9.43 -6.16
N GLY A 233 -2.36 -10.41 -5.81
CA GLY A 233 -3.65 -10.12 -5.17
C GLY A 233 -3.47 -9.28 -3.90
N GLY A 234 -4.29 -8.24 -3.75
CA GLY A 234 -4.21 -7.29 -2.65
C GLY A 234 -3.12 -6.22 -2.80
N VAL A 235 -2.46 -6.11 -3.96
CA VAL A 235 -1.53 -5.02 -4.28
C VAL A 235 -2.07 -4.27 -5.49
N LEU A 236 -2.07 -2.93 -5.42
CA LEU A 236 -2.29 -2.06 -6.55
C LEU A 236 -0.97 -1.41 -6.97
N VAL A 237 -0.68 -1.41 -8.26
CA VAL A 237 0.57 -0.88 -8.82
C VAL A 237 0.24 0.42 -9.57
N VAL A 238 0.76 1.53 -9.05
CA VAL A 238 0.54 2.85 -9.66
C VAL A 238 1.52 3.06 -10.81
N VAL A 239 0.98 3.22 -12.01
CA VAL A 239 1.73 3.44 -13.24
C VAL A 239 1.20 4.66 -14.00
N PRO A 240 1.96 5.22 -14.97
CA PRO A 240 1.39 6.12 -15.96
C PRO A 240 0.19 5.47 -16.68
N ARG A 241 -0.88 6.24 -16.91
CA ARG A 241 -2.11 5.73 -17.58
C ARG A 241 -1.83 4.99 -18.90
N ALA A 242 -0.92 5.51 -19.72
CA ALA A 242 -0.53 4.85 -20.98
C ALA A 242 0.06 3.44 -20.78
N ILE A 243 0.73 3.19 -19.65
CA ILE A 243 1.24 1.86 -19.29
C ILE A 243 0.07 0.96 -18.84
N ALA A 244 -0.82 1.45 -17.98
CA ALA A 244 -2.01 0.69 -17.57
C ALA A 244 -2.88 0.29 -18.79
N GLU A 245 -3.10 1.21 -19.72
CA GLU A 245 -3.82 0.96 -20.97
C GLU A 245 -3.12 -0.04 -21.89
N TYR A 246 -1.80 -0.02 -21.96
CA TYR A 246 -1.05 -1.00 -22.75
C TYR A 246 -1.10 -2.41 -22.14
N PHE A 247 -1.01 -2.51 -20.81
CA PHE A 247 -1.14 -3.76 -20.06
C PHE A 247 -2.57 -4.00 -19.59
N ALA A 248 -3.57 -3.75 -20.45
CA ALA A 248 -5.00 -3.84 -20.09
C ALA A 248 -5.48 -5.21 -19.60
N HIS A 249 -4.66 -6.27 -19.67
CA HIS A 249 -4.95 -7.58 -19.08
C HIS A 249 -4.60 -7.66 -17.58
N ARG A 250 -3.97 -6.64 -17.02
CA ARG A 250 -3.60 -6.56 -15.60
C ARG A 250 -4.68 -5.80 -14.84
N GLU A 251 -5.31 -6.46 -13.87
CA GLU A 251 -6.40 -5.91 -13.06
C GLU A 251 -5.90 -5.09 -11.84
N ASP A 252 -4.61 -5.18 -11.54
CA ASP A 252 -3.97 -4.52 -10.41
C ASP A 252 -3.32 -3.16 -10.76
N LEU A 253 -3.39 -2.74 -12.04
CA LEU A 253 -2.78 -1.48 -12.48
C LEU A 253 -3.73 -0.31 -12.29
N VAL A 254 -3.23 0.72 -11.61
CA VAL A 254 -3.95 1.96 -11.33
C VAL A 254 -3.10 3.17 -11.72
N TRP A 255 -3.73 4.33 -11.87
CA TRP A 255 -3.03 5.59 -12.16
C TRP A 255 -3.62 6.76 -11.37
N PRO A 256 -2.87 7.84 -11.11
CA PRO A 256 -3.40 9.02 -10.45
C PRO A 256 -4.53 9.64 -11.28
N ASP A 257 -5.69 9.85 -10.66
CA ASP A 257 -6.87 10.44 -11.30
C ASP A 257 -7.53 11.52 -10.42
N ARG A 258 -8.41 12.34 -11.01
CA ARG A 258 -8.96 13.55 -10.38
C ARG A 258 -7.82 14.40 -9.78
N LEU A 259 -6.92 14.83 -10.67
CA LEU A 259 -5.71 15.58 -10.33
C LEU A 259 -6.05 16.89 -9.62
N VAL A 260 -5.30 17.19 -8.55
CA VAL A 260 -5.37 18.46 -7.83
C VAL A 260 -4.27 19.37 -8.35
N ARG A 261 -4.62 20.63 -8.61
CA ARG A 261 -3.70 21.64 -9.11
C ARG A 261 -3.57 22.79 -8.13
N ASP A 262 -2.39 23.41 -8.10
CA ASP A 262 -2.18 24.68 -7.41
C ASP A 262 -2.70 25.88 -8.24
N VAL A 263 -2.50 27.09 -7.72
CA VAL A 263 -2.91 28.35 -8.36
C VAL A 263 -2.21 28.61 -9.69
N ASP A 264 -1.02 28.03 -9.89
CA ASP A 264 -0.25 28.12 -11.13
C ASP A 264 -0.66 27.02 -12.13
N GLY A 265 -1.62 26.16 -11.76
CA GLY A 265 -2.09 25.05 -12.58
C GLY A 265 -1.18 23.82 -12.55
N SER A 266 -0.13 23.81 -11.73
CA SER A 266 0.77 22.66 -11.58
C SER A 266 0.07 21.55 -10.82
N VAL A 267 0.25 20.29 -11.25
CA VAL A 267 -0.32 19.14 -10.56
C VAL A 267 0.43 18.93 -9.25
N ILE A 268 -0.28 19.02 -8.12
CA ILE A 268 0.27 18.86 -6.77
C ILE A 268 -0.15 17.55 -6.11
N GLY A 269 -1.00 16.76 -6.76
CA GLY A 269 -1.45 15.45 -6.32
C GLY A 269 -2.75 15.02 -6.99
N CYS A 270 -3.48 14.12 -6.34
CA CYS A 270 -4.73 13.53 -6.84
C CYS A 270 -5.71 13.25 -5.70
N THR A 271 -6.99 13.07 -6.03
CA THR A 271 -8.05 12.66 -5.07
C THR A 271 -8.61 11.27 -5.37
N ALA A 272 -8.17 10.65 -6.46
CA ALA A 272 -8.56 9.30 -6.85
C ALA A 272 -7.41 8.56 -7.50
N LEU A 273 -7.61 7.24 -7.59
CA LEU A 273 -6.94 6.38 -8.54
C LEU A 273 -7.96 6.00 -9.63
N GLY A 274 -7.52 6.04 -10.87
CA GLY A 274 -8.23 5.43 -11.99
C GLY A 274 -7.73 3.99 -12.19
N ALA A 275 -8.61 3.13 -12.66
CA ALA A 275 -8.32 1.74 -13.02
C ALA A 275 -9.14 1.36 -14.26
N LEU A 276 -8.66 0.38 -15.04
CA LEU A 276 -9.46 -0.20 -16.13
C LEU A 276 -10.46 -1.22 -15.62
N TRP A 277 -10.14 -1.86 -14.50
CA TRP A 277 -10.91 -2.91 -13.86
C TRP A 277 -11.17 -2.50 -12.42
N ALA A 278 -12.34 -2.83 -11.89
CA ALA A 278 -12.55 -2.71 -10.46
C ALA A 278 -11.62 -3.68 -9.72
N PRO A 279 -10.93 -3.21 -8.68
CA PRO A 279 -10.24 -4.10 -7.75
C PRO A 279 -11.21 -5.16 -7.18
N GLU A 280 -10.75 -6.41 -7.05
CA GLU A 280 -11.54 -7.53 -6.49
C GLU A 280 -12.30 -7.17 -5.20
N GLY A 281 -13.62 -7.36 -5.18
CA GLY A 281 -14.44 -7.09 -4.00
C GLY A 281 -14.99 -5.66 -3.91
N ILE A 282 -14.80 -4.85 -4.94
CA ILE A 282 -15.60 -3.63 -5.16
C ILE A 282 -16.75 -3.99 -6.11
N ASP A 283 -17.96 -4.11 -5.57
CA ASP A 283 -19.17 -4.25 -6.39
C ASP A 283 -19.43 -2.93 -7.13
N LEU A 284 -19.11 -2.92 -8.42
CA LEU A 284 -19.56 -1.85 -9.32
C LEU A 284 -21.04 -2.10 -9.64
N PHE A 285 -21.94 -1.73 -8.73
CA PHE A 285 -23.33 -1.53 -9.12
C PHE A 285 -23.39 -0.30 -10.03
N VAL A 286 -23.28 -0.56 -11.34
CA VAL A 286 -23.72 0.41 -12.34
C VAL A 286 -25.25 0.27 -12.41
N GLU A 287 -25.98 1.09 -11.67
CA GLU A 287 -27.37 1.36 -12.03
C GLU A 287 -27.36 2.19 -13.31
N GLU A 288 -27.38 1.52 -14.47
CA GLU A 288 -27.83 2.15 -15.70
C GLU A 288 -29.34 2.40 -15.57
N SER A 289 -29.73 3.69 -15.50
CA SER A 289 -31.09 4.16 -15.77
C SER A 289 -31.16 4.75 -17.17
#